data_AF-K9RXV4-F1
#
_entry.id   AF-K9RXV4-F1
#
_cell.length_a   1.000
_cell.length_b   1.000
_cell.length_c   1.000
_cell.angle_alpha   90.00
_cell.angle_beta   90.00
_cell.angle_gamma   90.00
#
_symmetry.space_group_name_H-M   'P 1'
#
loop_
_entity.id
_entity.type
_entity.pdbx_description
1 polymer ?
#
loop_
_entity_poly.entity_id
_entity_poly.type
_entity_poly.pdbx_seq_one_letter_code
_entity_poly.pdbx_strand_id
1 'polypeptide(L)' 'MKVFTAQAKENRKTIKTPEICAVNTGEAIRIVTQLFPNVSEVKVKEKELDRPTRVLNLTGAAVS' A
#
# COMPACT_ATOMS: atom_id res chain seq x y z
N MET A 1 3.97 -8.29 -9.99
CA MET A 1 3.96 -7.07 -9.16
C MET A 1 3.09 -7.33 -7.95
N LYS A 2 3.53 -6.95 -6.76
CA LYS A 2 2.76 -7.10 -5.52
C LYS A 2 2.50 -5.73 -4.91
N VAL A 3 1.40 -5.62 -4.18
CA VAL A 3 1.04 -4.38 -3.48
C VAL A 3 1.46 -4.52 -2.03
N PHE A 4 2.11 -3.50 -1.48
CA PHE A 4 2.56 -3.45 -0.10
C PHE A 4 1.91 -2.27 0.58
N THR A 5 1.40 -2.48 1.79
CA THR A 5 1.03 -1.39 2.69
C THR A 5 2.15 -1.20 3.69
N ALA A 6 2.64 0.01 3.88
CA ALA A 6 3.62 0.30 4.91
C ALA A 6 3.10 1.27 5.96
N GLN A 7 3.60 1.10 7.17
CA GLN A 7 3.39 1.98 8.30
C GLN A 7 4.76 2.41 8.78
N ALA A 8 5.00 3.71 8.79
CA ALA A 8 6.25 4.26 9.28
C ALA A 8 6.00 4.97 10.61
N LYS A 9 6.92 4.86 11.56
CA LYS A 9 6.81 5.51 12.87
C LYS A 9 7.88 6.57 13.00
N GLU A 10 7.47 7.81 13.23
CA GLU A 10 8.34 8.96 13.43
C GLU A 10 8.00 9.61 14.76
N ASN A 11 8.94 9.61 15.71
CA ASN A 11 8.86 10.33 16.98
C ASN A 11 7.49 10.22 17.71
N ARG A 12 7.04 8.97 17.93
CA ARG A 12 5.72 8.55 18.48
C ARG A 12 4.49 8.75 17.58
N LYS A 13 4.61 9.34 16.39
CA LYS A 13 3.53 9.39 15.40
C LYS A 13 3.64 8.19 14.44
N THR A 14 2.51 7.53 14.19
CA THR A 14 2.41 6.49 13.16
C THR A 14 1.86 7.11 11.88
N ILE A 15 2.64 7.07 10.82
CA ILE A 15 2.31 7.51 9.47
C ILE A 15 1.87 6.30 8.67
N LYS A 16 0.61 6.27 8.26
CA LYS A 16 0.13 5.27 7.30
C LYS A 16 0.55 5.73 5.91
N THR A 17 1.38 4.94 5.24
CA THR A 17 1.80 5.24 3.87
C THR A 17 0.77 4.70 2.87
N PRO A 18 0.65 5.30 1.67
CA PRO A 18 -0.20 4.78 0.61
C PRO A 18 0.25 3.37 0.17
N GLU A 19 -0.59 2.69 -0.60
CA GLU A 19 -0.24 1.39 -1.20
C GLU A 19 0.95 1.55 -2.17
N ILE A 20 1.98 0.72 -1.98
CA ILE A 20 3.24 0.76 -2.71
C ILE A 20 3.31 -0.47 -3.60
N CYS A 21 3.42 -0.28 -4.90
CA CYS A 21 3.71 -1.36 -5.82
C CYS A 21 5.23 -1.59 -5.85
N ALA A 22 5.67 -2.75 -5.39
CA ALA A 22 7.09 -3.13 -5.41
C ALA A 22 7.25 -4.57 -5.91
N VAL A 23 8.47 -4.93 -6.31
CA VAL A 23 8.77 -6.30 -6.73
C VAL A 23 8.89 -7.21 -5.51
N ASN A 24 9.40 -6.67 -4.39
CA ASN A 24 9.64 -7.38 -3.14
C ASN A 24 9.61 -6.43 -1.93
N THR A 25 9.54 -7.00 -0.73
CA THR A 25 9.47 -6.24 0.54
C THR A 25 10.67 -5.31 0.72
N GLY A 26 11.87 -5.72 0.29
CA GLY A 26 13.07 -4.90 0.41
C GLY A 26 13.00 -3.61 -0.40
N GLU A 27 12.46 -3.67 -1.61
CA GLU A 27 12.24 -2.47 -2.43
C GLU A 27 11.13 -1.58 -1.85
N ALA A 28 10.04 -2.17 -1.34
CA ALA A 28 8.99 -1.43 -0.64
C ALA A 28 9.52 -0.67 0.58
N ILE A 29 10.41 -1.28 1.39
CA ILE A 29 11.05 -0.61 2.52
C ILE A 29 11.89 0.59 2.03
N ARG A 30 12.69 0.42 0.97
CA ARG A 30 13.52 1.51 0.43
C ARG A 30 12.67 2.70 -0.02
N ILE A 31 11.55 2.45 -0.70
CA ILE A 31 10.62 3.50 -1.14
C ILE A 31 10.08 4.26 0.08
N VAL A 32 9.67 3.56 1.14
CA VAL A 32 9.16 4.19 2.38
C VAL A 32 10.23 5.00 3.07
N THR A 33 11.44 4.46 3.22
CA THR A 33 12.56 5.19 3.86
C THR A 33 12.97 6.42 3.06
N GLN A 34 12.85 6.39 1.73
CA GLN A 34 13.09 7.57 0.88
C GLN A 34 11.99 8.62 1.02
N LEU A 35 10.72 8.20 1.07
CA LEU A 35 9.58 9.10 1.26
C LEU A 35 9.55 9.72 2.67
N PHE A 36 10.00 8.96 3.67
CA PHE A 36 10.00 9.35 5.07
C PHE A 36 11.38 9.13 5.69
N PRO A 37 12.36 10.02 5.46
CA PRO A 37 13.74 9.83 5.92
C PRO A 37 13.91 9.90 7.44
N ASN A 38 12.94 10.47 8.16
CA ASN A 38 13.00 10.68 9.62
C ASN A 38 12.30 9.58 10.42
N VAL A 39 11.89 8.48 9.78
CA VAL A 39 11.18 7.38 10.45
C VAL A 39 12.15 6.46 11.18
N SER A 40 11.81 6.10 12.41
CA SER A 40 12.60 5.22 13.26
C SER A 40 12.24 3.75 13.09
N GLU A 41 11.03 3.46 12.60
CA GLU A 41 10.56 2.09 12.35
C GLU A 41 9.71 2.08 11.08
N VAL A 42 9.92 1.10 10.21
CA VAL A 42 9.09 0.85 9.03
C VAL A 42 8.56 -0.57 9.11
N LYS A 43 7.24 -0.71 9.17
CA LYS A 43 6.52 -1.99 9.09
C LYS A 43 5.86 -2.09 7.73
N VAL A 44 6.28 -3.06 6.94
CA VAL A 44 5.71 -3.31 5.61
C VAL A 44 4.93 -4.61 5.66
N LYS A 45 3.72 -4.58 5.10
CA LYS A 45 2.86 -5.74 4.98
C LYS A 45 2.56 -5.96 3.51
N GLU A 46 2.98 -7.11 3.00
CA GLU A 46 2.59 -7.57 1.68
C GLU A 46 1.08 -7.78 1.68
N LYS A 47 0.39 -7.06 0.81
CA LYS A 47 -1.00 -7.29 0.50
C LYS A 47 -0.98 -8.14 -0.75
N GLU A 48 -1.05 -9.45 -0.57
CA GLU A 48 -1.38 -10.32 -1.69
C GLU A 48 -2.72 -9.81 -2.23
N LEU A 49 -2.73 -9.50 -3.53
CA LEU A 49 -3.95 -9.13 -4.25
C LEU A 49 -4.78 -10.42 -4.39
N ASP A 50 -5.17 -11.02 -3.28
CA ASP A 50 -5.96 -12.23 -3.27
C ASP A 50 -7.40 -11.83 -3.60
N ARG A 51 -7.75 -12.15 -4.84
CA ARG A 51 -8.92 -11.79 -5.62
C ARG A 51 -8.94 -10.38 -6.24
N PRO A 52 -9.20 -10.29 -7.56
CA PRO A 52 -9.83 -9.08 -8.08
C PRO A 52 -11.17 -8.97 -7.36
N THR A 53 -11.29 -8.03 -6.42
CA THR A 53 -12.62 -7.52 -6.09
C THR A 53 -13.07 -6.83 -7.36
N ARG A 54 -13.75 -7.60 -8.22
CA ARG A 54 -14.61 -7.08 -9.28
C ARG A 54 -15.54 -6.11 -8.58
N VAL A 55 -15.18 -4.83 -8.58
CA VAL A 55 -16.18 -3.78 -8.45
C VAL A 55 -16.89 -3.81 -9.80
N LEU A 56 -17.82 -4.75 -9.93
CA LEU A 56 -18.79 -4.75 -11.01
C LEU A 56 -19.74 -3.62 -10.65
N ASN A 57 -19.36 -2.38 -10.99
CA ASN A 57 -20.32 -1.28 -11.05
C ASN A 57 -21.26 -1.61 -12.21
N LEU A 58 -22.26 -2.45 -11.94
CA LEU A 58 -23.47 -2.49 -12.73
C LEU A 58 -24.23 -1.21 -12.38
N THR A 59 -23.79 -0.10 -12.94
CA THR A 59 -24.69 1.04 -13.11
C THR A 59 -25.77 0.52 -14.04
N GLY A 60 -26.91 0.14 -13.47
CA GLY A 60 -28.09 -0.22 -14.21
C GLY A 60 -28.53 0.98 -15.04
N ALA A 61 -28.01 1.10 -16.25
CA ALA A 61 -28.74 1.74 -17.33
C ALA A 61 -29.77 0.71 -17.82
N ALA A 62 -30.81 0.52 -17.02
CA ALA A 62 -32.11 0.19 -17.58
C ALA A 62 -32.46 1.36 -18.50
N VAL A 63 -32.48 1.13 -19.82
CA VAL A 63 -33.43 1.64 -20.84
C VAL A 63 -32.79 1.66 -22.23
N SER A 64 -33.25 0.76 -23.11
CA SER A 64 -33.65 1.05 -24.50
C SER A 64 -34.56 -0.08 -24.97
#